data_AF-A0A072VLW6-F1
#
_entry.id   AF-A0A072VLW6-F1
#
_cell.length_a   1.000
_cell.length_b   1.000
_cell.length_c   1.000
_cell.angle_alpha   90.00
_cell.angle_beta   90.00
_cell.angle_gamma   90.00
#
_symmetry.space_group_name_H-M   'P 1'
#
loop_
_entity.id
_entity.type
_entity.pdbx_description
1 polymer ?
#
loop_
_entity_poly.entity_id
_entity_poly.type
_entity_poly.pdbx_seq_one_letter_code
_entity_poly.pdbx_strand_id
1 'polypeptide(L)'
;MVDDNQATHEAVAALKIQIKQLQRQNEALHASMESIQQQQHDKDEGHQDEIGDLDPQPLSAEIWNAPVPENFNSPPLSSFDGKSDPAQHITAFNTQMTIVGTPESLKCNLLSETLMKAALRCSI
;
A
#
# COMPACT_ATOMS: atom_id res chain seq x y z
N MET A 1 -58.99 -7.66 30.79
CA MET A 1 -58.87 -6.90 29.52
C MET A 1 -58.26 -5.50 29.72
N VAL A 2 -57.71 -5.19 30.90
CA VAL A 2 -57.04 -3.91 31.20
C VAL A 2 -55.52 -4.10 31.26
N ASP A 3 -55.06 -5.31 31.56
CA ASP A 3 -53.65 -5.67 31.74
C ASP A 3 -52.82 -5.66 30.43
N ASP A 4 -53.42 -6.05 29.30
CA ASP A 4 -52.73 -6.06 27.99
C ASP A 4 -52.41 -4.65 27.47
N ASN A 5 -53.22 -3.64 27.84
CA ASN A 5 -53.03 -2.26 27.39
C ASN A 5 -51.94 -1.52 28.21
N GLN A 6 -51.71 -1.96 29.44
CA GLN A 6 -50.63 -1.46 30.30
C GLN A 6 -49.28 -2.04 29.87
N ALA A 7 -49.23 -3.35 29.60
CA ALA A 7 -48.03 -4.04 29.14
C ALA A 7 -47.55 -3.52 27.77
N THR A 8 -48.48 -3.20 26.86
CA THR A 8 -48.15 -2.59 25.57
C THR A 8 -47.61 -1.16 25.72
N HIS A 9 -48.15 -0.36 26.66
CA HIS A 9 -47.63 0.98 26.94
C HIS A 9 -46.20 0.95 27.51
N GLU A 10 -45.89 0.00 28.37
CA GLU A 10 -44.54 -0.20 28.92
C GLU A 10 -43.54 -0.65 27.85
N ALA A 11 -43.94 -1.57 26.96
CA ALA A 11 -43.10 -1.99 25.83
C ALA A 11 -42.79 -0.82 24.88
N VAL A 12 -43.77 0.04 24.59
CA VAL A 12 -43.58 1.24 23.78
C VAL A 12 -42.65 2.25 24.47
N ALA A 13 -42.75 2.40 25.80
CA ALA A 13 -41.84 3.25 26.56
C ALA A 13 -40.39 2.72 26.51
N ALA A 14 -40.19 1.41 26.65
CA ALA A 14 -38.88 0.78 26.55
C ALA A 14 -38.26 0.95 25.15
N LEU A 15 -39.04 0.76 24.08
CA LEU A 15 -38.58 0.97 22.70
C LEU A 15 -38.17 2.43 22.45
N LYS A 16 -38.93 3.40 22.98
CA LYS A 16 -38.56 4.82 22.88
C LYS A 16 -37.23 5.13 23.56
N ILE A 17 -36.94 4.49 24.69
CA ILE A 17 -35.66 4.64 25.38
C ILE A 17 -34.53 4.05 24.52
N GLN A 18 -34.76 2.87 23.94
CA GLN A 18 -33.76 2.20 23.09
C GLN A 18 -33.45 2.99 21.82
N ILE A 19 -34.47 3.56 21.17
CA ILE A 19 -34.30 4.43 19.99
C ILE A 19 -33.46 5.65 20.36
N LYS A 20 -33.76 6.32 21.47
CA LYS A 20 -32.96 7.46 21.96
C LYS A 20 -31.52 7.06 22.25
N GLN A 21 -31.29 5.86 22.76
CA GLN A 21 -29.94 5.37 23.03
C GLN A 21 -29.17 5.10 21.74
N LEU A 22 -29.79 4.46 20.75
CA LEU A 22 -29.19 4.23 19.43
C LEU A 22 -28.86 5.54 18.71
N GLN A 23 -29.74 6.54 18.82
CA GLN A 23 -29.48 7.88 18.26
C GLN A 23 -28.22 8.52 18.87
N ARG A 24 -28.07 8.48 20.20
CA ARG A 24 -26.85 8.98 20.85
C ARG A 24 -25.60 8.20 20.44
N GLN A 25 -25.70 6.88 20.28
CA GLN A 25 -24.56 6.06 19.84
C GLN A 25 -24.16 6.41 18.41
N ASN A 26 -25.12 6.63 17.52
CA ASN A 26 -24.84 7.08 16.15
C ASN A 26 -24.18 8.46 16.12
N GLU A 27 -24.68 9.42 16.89
CA GLU A 27 -24.08 10.75 17.01
C GLU A 27 -22.63 10.68 17.51
N ALA A 28 -22.37 9.87 18.55
CA ALA A 28 -21.03 9.66 19.08
C ALA A 28 -20.08 9.00 18.05
N LEU A 29 -20.59 8.03 17.28
CA LEU A 29 -19.81 7.38 16.22
C LEU A 29 -19.46 8.36 15.11
N HIS A 30 -20.42 9.20 14.69
CA HIS A 30 -20.18 10.25 13.70
C HIS A 30 -19.14 11.27 14.18
N ALA A 31 -19.26 11.77 15.41
CA ALA A 31 -18.26 12.69 15.99
C ALA A 31 -16.87 12.04 16.08
N SER A 32 -16.79 10.75 16.43
CA SER A 32 -15.53 10.02 16.45
C SER A 32 -14.93 9.87 15.06
N MET A 33 -15.76 9.62 14.04
CA MET A 33 -15.31 9.48 12.65
C MET A 33 -14.79 10.81 12.08
N GLU A 34 -15.46 11.92 12.38
CA GLU A 34 -15.00 13.27 12.04
C GLU A 34 -13.67 13.59 12.71
N SER A 35 -13.50 13.23 13.99
CA SER A 35 -12.23 13.43 14.70
C SER A 35 -11.08 12.60 14.10
N ILE A 36 -11.35 11.36 13.67
CA ILE A 36 -10.37 10.51 12.98
C ILE A 36 -10.02 11.11 11.62
N GLN A 37 -11.00 11.58 10.85
CA GLN A 37 -10.76 12.22 9.55
C GLN A 37 -9.97 13.51 9.67
N GLN A 38 -10.27 14.34 10.67
CA GLN A 38 -9.52 15.58 10.93
C GLN A 38 -8.07 15.26 11.34
N GLN A 39 -7.85 14.28 12.21
CA GLN A 39 -6.49 13.83 12.57
C GLN A 39 -5.73 13.23 11.38
N GLN A 40 -6.42 12.61 10.42
CA GLN A 40 -5.81 12.13 9.18
C GLN A 40 -5.42 13.29 8.27
N HIS A 41 -6.27 14.32 8.13
CA HIS A 41 -5.95 15.52 7.36
C HIS A 41 -4.81 16.32 7.99
N ASP A 42 -4.77 16.45 9.31
CA ASP A 42 -3.69 17.15 10.02
C ASP A 42 -2.37 16.34 10.03
N LYS A 43 -2.44 15.00 9.94
CA LYS A 43 -1.24 14.14 9.73
C LYS A 43 -0.71 14.21 8.31
N ASP A 44 -1.57 14.45 7.31
CA ASP A 44 -1.16 14.68 5.93
C ASP A 44 -0.46 16.03 5.81
N GLU A 45 -0.94 17.08 6.48
CA GLU A 45 -0.31 18.42 6.51
C GLU A 45 0.94 18.51 7.42
N GLY A 46 1.07 17.63 8.41
CA GLY A 46 2.15 17.66 9.41
C GLY A 46 3.27 16.62 9.24
N HIS A 47 3.25 15.80 8.19
CA HIS A 47 4.34 14.89 7.81
C HIS A 47 4.84 15.12 6.37
N GLN A 48 4.44 16.24 5.76
CA GLN A 48 4.85 16.65 4.41
C GLN A 48 6.30 17.13 4.29
N ASP A 49 7.13 17.03 5.34
CA ASP A 49 8.56 17.43 5.28
C ASP A 49 9.55 16.25 5.23
N GLU A 50 9.12 14.97 5.24
CA GLU A 50 10.06 13.84 5.01
C GLU A 50 9.55 12.68 4.13
N ILE A 51 8.34 12.76 3.55
CA ILE A 51 7.93 11.88 2.44
C ILE A 51 7.30 12.73 1.34
N GLY A 52 8.05 13.71 0.85
CA GLY A 52 7.72 14.38 -0.39
C GLY A 52 7.93 13.41 -1.55
N ASP A 53 6.88 13.16 -2.33
CA ASP A 53 6.97 12.86 -3.77
C ASP A 53 8.07 11.89 -4.21
N LEU A 54 8.27 10.80 -3.47
CA LEU A 54 8.99 9.66 -3.99
C LEU A 54 7.91 8.71 -4.52
N ASP A 55 7.72 8.74 -5.84
CA ASP A 55 7.35 7.55 -6.60
C ASP A 55 8.02 6.36 -5.88
N PRO A 56 7.25 5.42 -5.26
CA PRO A 56 7.79 4.52 -4.25
C PRO A 56 8.97 3.79 -4.85
N GLN A 57 10.18 4.20 -4.47
CA GLN A 57 11.37 3.72 -5.13
C GLN A 57 11.44 2.21 -4.87
N PRO A 58 11.38 1.36 -5.92
CA PRO A 58 11.16 -0.08 -5.74
C PRO A 58 12.35 -0.79 -5.10
N LEU A 59 13.48 -0.09 -4.96
CA LEU A 59 14.72 -0.57 -4.36
C LEU A 59 15.05 0.25 -3.12
N SER A 60 15.65 -0.41 -2.11
CA SER A 60 16.16 0.27 -0.93
C SER A 60 17.21 1.33 -1.31
N ALA A 61 17.33 2.38 -0.49
CA ALA A 61 18.31 3.44 -0.71
C ALA A 61 19.76 2.89 -0.78
N GLU A 62 20.06 1.81 -0.04
CA GLU A 62 21.36 1.14 -0.09
C GLU A 62 21.66 0.56 -1.48
N ILE A 63 20.69 -0.12 -2.10
CA ILE A 63 20.85 -0.71 -3.43
C ILE A 63 20.87 0.36 -4.52
N TRP A 64 20.05 1.40 -4.37
CA TRP A 64 19.97 2.49 -5.33
C TRP A 64 21.25 3.33 -5.39
N ASN A 65 21.84 3.60 -4.22
CA ASN A 65 23.05 4.41 -4.10
C ASN A 65 24.34 3.57 -4.12
N ALA A 66 24.25 2.25 -4.39
CA ALA A 66 25.41 1.39 -4.47
C ALA A 66 26.38 1.90 -5.56
N PRO A 67 27.68 2.10 -5.24
CA PRO A 67 28.63 2.61 -6.22
C PRO A 67 28.81 1.61 -7.35
N VAL A 68 28.73 2.10 -8.58
CA VAL A 68 29.02 1.31 -9.77
C VAL A 68 30.54 1.13 -9.88
N PRO A 69 31.06 -0.10 -9.98
CA PRO A 69 32.50 -0.35 -10.13
C PRO A 69 33.11 0.37 -11.34
N GLU A 70 34.35 0.82 -11.21
CA GLU A 70 35.10 1.39 -12.33
C GLU A 70 35.21 0.35 -13.47
N ASN A 71 34.91 0.78 -14.70
CA ASN A 71 34.85 -0.05 -15.92
C ASN A 71 33.66 -1.04 -16.01
N PHE A 72 32.62 -0.88 -15.19
CA PHE A 72 31.39 -1.64 -15.36
C PHE A 72 30.71 -1.28 -16.69
N ASN A 73 30.58 -2.27 -17.57
CA ASN A 73 29.76 -2.15 -18.77
C ASN A 73 28.42 -2.80 -18.47
N SER A 74 27.33 -2.02 -18.55
CA SER A 74 25.99 -2.59 -18.36
C SER A 74 25.78 -3.70 -19.39
N PRO A 75 25.47 -4.92 -18.94
CA PRO A 75 25.36 -6.05 -19.84
C PRO A 75 24.08 -5.92 -20.68
N PRO A 76 24.00 -6.55 -21.87
CA PRO A 76 22.83 -6.43 -22.73
C PRO A 76 21.62 -7.14 -22.11
N LEU A 77 20.76 -6.42 -21.40
CA LEU A 77 19.61 -7.00 -20.69
C LEU A 77 18.36 -7.05 -21.59
N SER A 78 17.67 -8.20 -21.63
CA SER A 78 16.36 -8.29 -22.27
C SER A 78 15.27 -7.66 -21.40
N SER A 79 14.39 -6.85 -21.98
CA SER A 79 13.25 -6.25 -21.26
C SER A 79 12.13 -7.25 -20.99
N PHE A 80 11.52 -7.17 -19.81
CA PHE A 80 10.33 -7.88 -19.38
C PHE A 80 9.10 -6.98 -19.44
N ASP A 81 8.13 -7.35 -20.28
CA ASP A 81 6.91 -6.59 -20.54
C ASP A 81 5.72 -6.98 -19.64
N GLY A 82 5.91 -7.96 -18.75
CA GLY A 82 4.86 -8.52 -17.90
C GLY A 82 4.03 -9.63 -18.54
N LYS A 83 4.31 -10.02 -19.80
CA LYS A 83 3.53 -11.06 -20.52
C LYS A 83 4.26 -12.38 -20.67
N SER A 84 5.58 -12.38 -20.66
CA SER A 84 6.38 -13.60 -20.68
C SER A 84 6.43 -14.28 -19.31
N ASP A 85 6.88 -15.53 -19.25
CA ASP A 85 7.01 -16.27 -17.98
C ASP A 85 8.04 -15.59 -17.05
N PRO A 86 7.63 -15.12 -15.85
CA PRO A 86 8.55 -14.47 -14.92
C PRO A 86 9.71 -15.37 -14.49
N ALA A 87 9.49 -16.69 -14.36
CA ALA A 87 10.52 -17.63 -13.95
C ALA A 87 11.60 -17.79 -15.02
N GLN A 88 11.19 -17.91 -16.29
CA GLN A 88 12.09 -17.89 -17.44
C GLN A 88 12.90 -16.58 -17.50
N HIS A 89 12.27 -15.42 -17.27
CA HIS A 89 12.97 -14.12 -17.27
C HIS A 89 14.06 -14.05 -16.19
N ILE A 90 13.73 -14.43 -14.95
CA ILE A 90 14.71 -14.45 -13.83
C ILE A 90 15.86 -15.41 -14.13
N THR A 91 15.57 -16.58 -14.71
CA THR A 91 16.60 -17.58 -15.05
C THR A 91 17.56 -17.06 -16.12
N ALA A 92 17.03 -16.41 -17.17
CA ALA A 92 17.83 -15.80 -18.22
C ALA A 92 18.70 -14.66 -17.67
N PHE A 93 18.11 -13.77 -16.87
CA PHE A 93 18.82 -12.68 -16.19
C PHE A 93 19.98 -13.20 -15.34
N ASN A 94 19.72 -14.19 -14.46
CA ASN A 94 20.75 -14.75 -13.59
C ASN A 94 21.89 -15.41 -14.38
N THR A 95 21.56 -16.17 -15.44
CA THR A 95 22.56 -16.80 -16.32
C THR A 95 23.48 -15.74 -16.92
N GLN A 96 22.92 -14.64 -17.40
CA GLN A 96 23.68 -13.54 -17.98
C GLN A 96 24.56 -12.84 -16.92
N MET A 97 24.05 -12.57 -15.73
CA MET A 97 24.82 -11.94 -14.65
C MET A 97 26.02 -12.80 -14.23
N THR A 98 25.86 -14.13 -14.24
CA THR A 98 26.97 -15.06 -13.99
C THR A 98 28.02 -15.01 -15.10
N ILE A 99 27.61 -14.97 -16.38
CA ILE A 99 28.55 -14.91 -17.52
C ILE A 99 29.39 -13.61 -17.49
N VAL A 100 28.76 -12.49 -17.16
CA VAL A 100 29.41 -11.18 -17.13
C VAL A 100 30.23 -10.96 -15.84
N GLY A 101 29.96 -11.75 -14.80
CA GLY A 101 30.62 -11.58 -13.50
C GLY A 101 30.09 -10.37 -12.73
N THR A 102 28.79 -10.07 -12.88
CA THR A 102 28.14 -8.95 -12.21
C THR A 102 28.19 -9.12 -10.67
N PRO A 103 28.64 -8.11 -9.93
CA PRO A 103 28.57 -8.09 -8.47
C PRO A 103 27.14 -8.29 -7.94
N GLU A 104 26.99 -9.03 -6.84
CA GLU A 104 25.69 -9.32 -6.23
C GLU A 104 24.90 -8.05 -5.88
N SER A 105 25.60 -7.02 -5.39
CA SER A 105 25.01 -5.73 -5.02
C SER A 105 24.34 -4.99 -6.19
N LEU A 106 24.76 -5.27 -7.43
CA LEU A 106 24.22 -4.61 -8.62
C LEU A 106 23.08 -5.40 -9.27
N LYS A 107 22.89 -6.67 -8.92
CA LYS A 107 21.89 -7.54 -9.57
C LYS A 107 20.47 -6.99 -9.42
N CYS A 108 20.12 -6.50 -8.23
CA CYS A 108 18.79 -5.94 -7.99
C CYS A 108 18.55 -4.65 -8.80
N ASN A 109 19.58 -3.81 -8.92
CA ASN A 109 19.52 -2.59 -9.73
C ASN A 109 19.33 -2.92 -11.21
N LEU A 110 20.16 -3.81 -11.76
CA LEU A 110 20.07 -4.24 -13.17
C LEU A 110 18.78 -5.00 -13.47
N LEU A 111 18.28 -5.81 -12.53
CA LEU A 111 17.00 -6.47 -12.70
C LEU A 111 15.87 -5.45 -12.86
N SER A 112 15.91 -4.36 -12.10
CA SER A 112 14.92 -3.28 -12.22
C SER A 112 14.95 -2.59 -13.58
N GLU A 113 16.14 -2.44 -14.21
CA GLU A 113 16.27 -1.92 -15.57
C GLU A 113 15.60 -2.82 -16.62
N THR A 114 15.47 -4.12 -16.33
CA THR A 114 14.78 -5.05 -17.23
C THR A 114 13.27 -4.92 -17.18
N LEU A 115 12.68 -4.31 -16.14
CA LEU A 115 11.23 -4.25 -15.98
C LEU A 115 10.65 -3.05 -16.74
N MET A 116 9.78 -3.30 -17.72
CA MET A 116 9.10 -2.22 -18.44
C MET A 116 8.05 -1.53 -17.55
N LYS A 117 7.66 -0.30 -17.91
CA LYS A 117 6.58 0.46 -17.22
C LYS A 117 5.25 -0.31 -17.07
N ALA A 118 4.98 -1.30 -17.92
CA ALA A 118 3.81 -2.17 -17.78
C ALA A 118 3.95 -3.16 -16.61
N ALA A 119 5.16 -3.69 -16.37
CA ALA A 119 5.49 -4.55 -15.24
C ALA A 119 5.62 -3.77 -13.92
N LEU A 120 6.01 -2.49 -13.97
CA LEU A 120 6.10 -1.61 -12.79
C LEU A 120 4.72 -1.11 -12.28
N ARG A 121 3.67 -1.25 -13.09
CA ARG A 121 2.30 -0.80 -12.78
C ARG A 121 1.37 -1.95 -12.43
N CYS A 122 1.83 -2.88 -11.61
CA CYS A 122 0.92 -3.83 -10.95
C CYS A 122 0.10 -3.06 -9.90
N SER A 123 -0.97 -2.40 -10.33
CA SER A 123 -2.06 -2.00 -9.45
C SER A 123 -2.80 -3.28 -9.05
N ILE A 124 -2.57 -3.73 -7.82
CA ILE A 124 -3.39 -4.72 -7.11
C ILE A 124 -4.67 -4.03 -6.65
#